data_AF-A0A128ES79-F1
#
_entry.id   AF-A0A128ES79-F1
#
_cell.length_a   1.000
_cell.length_b   1.000
_cell.length_c   1.000
_cell.angle_alpha   90.00
_cell.angle_beta   90.00
_cell.angle_gamma   90.00
#
_symmetry.space_group_name_H-M   'P 1'
#
loop_
_entity.id
_entity.type
_entity.pdbx_description
1 polymer ?
#
loop_
_entity_poly.entity_id
_entity_poly.type
_entity_poly.pdbx_seq_one_letter_code
_entity_poly.pdbx_strand_id
1 'polypeptide(L)'
;MKKMAIVFLIFGLVGLMAGEFKFNPQKDNFNELYKFCANSYSQKGINFEDKKTDREVCTKYLNEISEVYKKDCELGNASKCLTLALLYQNGEYNFSQNDKKYLLYAKKSCDCNFVSACSSIAVSYHIKSQNENDKNIKKEYEKQAKYYYEKACKLGHKLSCNSIKGF
;
A
#
# COMPACT_ATOMS: atom_id res chain seq x y z
N MET A 1 5.73 3.47 47.09
CA MET A 1 5.93 2.00 47.03
C MET A 1 4.56 1.32 47.12
N LYS A 2 4.27 0.38 46.19
CA LYS A 2 3.44 -0.84 46.38
C LYS A 2 1.95 -0.61 46.75
N LYS A 3 0.92 -1.13 46.07
CA LYS A 3 0.66 -2.28 45.16
C LYS A 3 -0.57 -1.88 44.32
N MET A 4 -0.66 -2.02 43.00
CA MET A 4 -0.76 -3.20 42.14
C MET A 4 -1.84 -4.25 42.51
N ALA A 5 -2.88 -4.24 41.66
CA ALA A 5 -3.66 -5.36 41.12
C ALA A 5 -4.80 -6.00 41.94
N ILE A 6 -5.94 -6.17 41.24
CA ILE A 6 -6.83 -7.35 41.09
C ILE A 6 -8.28 -6.83 40.97
N VAL A 7 -8.74 -6.53 39.75
CA VAL A 7 -9.47 -7.43 38.82
C VAL A 7 -10.99 -7.31 39.01
N PHE A 8 -11.56 -6.55 38.07
CA PHE A 8 -12.84 -6.70 37.37
C PHE A 8 -14.11 -7.02 38.15
N LEU A 9 -15.02 -6.04 38.21
CA LEU A 9 -16.43 -6.22 37.83
C LEU A 9 -16.94 -4.93 37.18
N ILE A 10 -16.41 -4.65 35.99
CA ILE A 10 -16.76 -3.51 35.12
C ILE A 10 -17.75 -3.97 34.04
N PHE A 11 -19.06 -3.79 34.26
CA PHE A 11 -20.03 -3.78 33.16
C PHE A 11 -21.20 -2.79 33.36
N GLY A 12 -21.08 -1.85 34.30
CA GLY A 12 -22.03 -0.76 34.44
C GLY A 12 -21.29 0.55 34.58
N LEU A 13 -21.59 1.51 33.70
CA LEU A 13 -21.19 2.93 33.77
C LEU A 13 -19.85 3.33 33.12
N VAL A 14 -19.69 3.11 31.80
CA VAL A 14 -18.81 4.00 31.01
C VAL A 14 -19.56 4.58 29.82
N GLY A 15 -20.56 5.41 30.15
CA GLY A 15 -20.82 6.58 29.33
C GLY A 15 -19.77 7.62 29.69
N LEU A 16 -18.58 7.57 29.07
CA LEU A 16 -17.61 8.67 29.07
C LEU A 16 -16.53 8.42 28.02
N MET A 17 -16.41 9.40 27.13
CA MET A 17 -15.35 9.59 26.15
C MET A 17 -15.45 8.73 24.88
N ALA A 18 -16.46 9.03 24.06
CA ALA A 18 -16.23 9.07 22.62
C ALA A 18 -15.23 10.20 22.33
N GLY A 19 -13.96 9.98 22.68
CA GLY A 19 -12.88 10.81 22.18
C GLY A 19 -12.87 10.62 20.68
N GLU A 20 -13.25 11.65 19.92
CA GLU A 20 -12.99 11.70 18.50
C GLU A 20 -11.51 11.41 18.33
N PHE A 21 -11.16 10.22 17.80
CA PHE A 21 -9.79 9.94 17.38
C PHE A 21 -9.49 10.89 16.22
N LYS A 22 -9.03 12.10 16.55
CA LYS A 22 -8.60 13.12 15.58
C LYS A 22 -7.23 12.74 15.10
N PHE A 23 -7.19 11.81 14.16
CA PHE A 23 -5.97 11.49 13.43
C PHE A 23 -5.51 12.71 12.63
N ASN A 24 -4.24 13.06 12.75
CA ASN A 24 -3.61 14.13 11.99
C ASN A 24 -2.69 13.53 10.91
N PRO A 25 -3.10 13.56 9.62
CA PRO A 25 -2.34 12.97 8.52
C PRO A 25 -0.97 13.60 8.25
N GLN A 26 -0.68 14.75 8.85
CA GLN A 26 0.61 15.42 8.77
C GLN A 26 1.53 15.11 9.96
N LYS A 27 0.99 14.65 11.10
CA LYS A 27 1.75 14.44 12.34
C LYS A 27 1.88 12.98 12.76
N ASP A 28 0.92 12.16 12.41
CA ASP A 28 0.87 10.78 12.87
C ASP A 28 1.59 9.84 11.88
N ASN A 29 2.26 8.83 12.42
CA ASN A 29 3.13 7.94 11.65
C ASN A 29 2.31 7.02 10.75
N PHE A 30 2.20 7.39 9.47
CA PHE A 30 1.54 6.60 8.44
C PHE A 30 1.96 5.13 8.47
N ASN A 31 3.25 4.84 8.73
CA ASN A 31 3.72 3.46 8.72
C ASN A 31 3.11 2.61 9.82
N GLU A 32 2.77 3.15 10.99
CA GLU A 32 2.19 2.36 12.08
C GLU A 32 0.71 2.07 11.83
N LEU A 33 -0.07 3.07 11.43
CA LEU A 33 -1.50 2.89 11.18
C LEU A 33 -1.78 2.22 9.82
N TYR A 34 -0.96 2.46 8.80
CA TYR A 34 -0.99 1.67 7.57
C TYR A 34 -0.58 0.23 7.84
N LYS A 35 0.46 -0.04 8.65
CA LYS A 35 0.77 -1.41 9.08
C LYS A 35 -0.37 -2.00 9.88
N PHE A 36 -1.03 -1.26 10.76
CA PHE A 36 -2.20 -1.76 11.48
C PHE A 36 -3.30 -2.16 10.48
N CYS A 37 -3.74 -1.24 9.61
CA CYS A 37 -4.77 -1.52 8.62
C CYS A 37 -4.37 -2.59 7.60
N ALA A 38 -3.09 -2.68 7.21
CA ALA A 38 -2.57 -3.70 6.29
C ALA A 38 -2.28 -5.06 6.97
N ASN A 39 -1.86 -5.07 8.26
CA ASN A 39 -1.58 -6.29 9.04
C ASN A 39 -2.85 -6.93 9.59
N SER A 40 -3.97 -6.20 9.68
CA SER A 40 -5.29 -6.78 9.96
C SER A 40 -5.68 -7.90 8.99
N TYR A 41 -4.95 -8.07 7.87
CA TYR A 41 -5.17 -9.09 6.86
C TYR A 41 -4.02 -10.10 6.68
N SER A 42 -2.80 -9.84 7.17
CA SER A 42 -1.66 -10.77 6.96
C SER A 42 -1.69 -12.00 7.88
N GLN A 43 -2.54 -12.01 8.91
CA GLN A 43 -2.69 -13.16 9.80
C GLN A 43 -4.03 -13.86 9.60
N LYS A 44 -4.03 -14.88 8.72
CA LYS A 44 -4.99 -15.99 8.82
C LYS A 44 -4.80 -16.65 10.20
N GLY A 45 -5.58 -16.25 11.20
CA GLY A 45 -5.59 -16.91 12.51
C GLY A 45 -5.81 -16.05 13.75
N ILE A 46 -5.77 -14.71 13.67
CA ILE A 46 -6.11 -13.89 14.84
C ILE A 46 -7.62 -13.63 14.87
N ASN A 47 -8.26 -14.02 15.98
CA ASN A 47 -9.65 -13.74 16.28
C ASN A 47 -9.75 -12.34 16.91
N PHE A 48 -10.10 -11.33 16.10
CA PHE A 48 -10.38 -9.97 16.58
C PHE A 48 -11.90 -9.81 16.76
N GLU A 49 -12.32 -9.54 17.99
CA GLU A 49 -13.73 -9.56 18.44
C GLU A 49 -14.60 -8.42 17.88
N ASP A 50 -14.08 -7.43 17.15
CA ASP A 50 -14.94 -6.40 16.54
C ASP A 50 -14.43 -5.85 15.20
N LYS A 51 -14.46 -6.71 14.17
CA LYS A 51 -14.03 -6.38 12.79
C LYS A 51 -14.75 -5.19 12.14
N LYS A 52 -15.92 -4.78 12.65
CA LYS A 52 -16.73 -3.72 12.04
C LYS A 52 -16.14 -2.32 12.34
N THR A 53 -15.80 -2.07 13.60
CA THR A 53 -15.22 -0.81 14.06
C THR A 53 -13.82 -0.59 13.47
N ASP A 54 -12.97 -1.62 13.44
CA ASP A 54 -11.65 -1.52 12.79
C ASP A 54 -11.76 -1.24 11.29
N ARG A 55 -12.74 -1.87 10.62
CA ARG A 55 -12.99 -1.62 9.20
C ARG A 55 -13.44 -0.20 8.94
N GLU A 56 -14.36 0.32 9.75
CA GLU A 56 -14.85 1.70 9.63
C GLU A 56 -13.74 2.71 9.91
N VAL A 57 -12.92 2.50 10.95
CA VAL A 57 -11.77 3.34 11.29
C VAL A 57 -10.75 3.34 10.15
N CYS A 58 -10.31 2.18 9.68
CA CYS A 58 -9.35 2.08 8.57
C CYS A 58 -9.92 2.61 7.25
N THR A 59 -11.21 2.43 7.00
CA THR A 59 -11.87 2.98 5.80
C THR A 59 -11.84 4.51 5.81
N LYS A 60 -12.26 5.13 6.92
CA LYS A 60 -12.25 6.60 7.07
C LYS A 60 -10.82 7.13 6.94
N TYR A 61 -9.89 6.49 7.66
CA TYR A 61 -8.47 6.83 7.65
C TYR A 61 -7.84 6.81 6.26
N LEU A 62 -7.96 5.68 5.55
CA LEU A 62 -7.34 5.50 4.24
C LEU A 62 -7.95 6.44 3.20
N ASN A 63 -9.24 6.75 3.30
CA ASN A 63 -9.88 7.75 2.46
C ASN A 63 -9.24 9.15 2.66
N GLU A 64 -9.17 9.63 3.90
CA GLU A 64 -8.61 10.95 4.22
C GLU A 64 -7.14 11.08 3.79
N ILE A 65 -6.30 10.09 4.15
CA ILE A 65 -4.88 10.13 3.80
C ILE A 65 -4.65 10.00 2.28
N SER A 66 -5.52 9.29 1.56
CA SER A 66 -5.38 9.17 0.10
C SER A 66 -5.56 10.50 -0.62
N GLU A 67 -6.44 11.37 -0.13
CA GLU A 67 -6.62 12.71 -0.71
C GLU A 67 -5.40 13.60 -0.48
N VAL A 68 -4.79 13.51 0.71
CA VAL A 68 -3.51 14.17 1.00
C VAL A 68 -2.41 13.63 0.09
N TYR A 69 -2.32 12.30 -0.06
CA TYR A 69 -1.27 11.68 -0.86
C TYR A 69 -1.44 11.94 -2.36
N LYS A 70 -2.67 12.14 -2.83
CA LYS A 70 -2.93 12.54 -4.22
C LYS A 70 -2.30 13.90 -4.49
N LYS A 71 -2.54 14.87 -3.60
CA LYS A 71 -1.95 16.21 -3.69
C LYS A 71 -0.43 16.16 -3.62
N ASP A 72 0.13 15.44 -2.65
CA ASP A 72 1.59 15.29 -2.52
C ASP A 72 2.20 14.62 -3.76
N CYS A 73 1.52 13.60 -4.31
CA CYS A 73 1.94 12.94 -5.53
C CYS A 73 1.89 13.88 -6.75
N GLU A 74 0.87 14.73 -6.86
CA GLU A 74 0.77 15.77 -7.88
C GLU A 74 1.88 16.83 -7.76
N LEU A 75 2.34 17.08 -6.54
CA LEU A 75 3.51 17.92 -6.25
C LEU A 75 4.86 17.21 -6.44
N GLY A 76 4.86 15.98 -6.97
CA GLY A 76 6.08 15.24 -7.29
C GLY A 76 6.65 14.41 -6.13
N ASN A 77 5.90 14.22 -5.04
CA ASN A 77 6.34 13.32 -3.96
C ASN A 77 6.21 11.86 -4.40
N ALA A 78 7.31 11.31 -4.88
CA ALA A 78 7.37 9.97 -5.44
C ALA A 78 6.97 8.88 -4.44
N SER A 79 7.31 9.03 -3.15
CA SER A 79 6.95 8.07 -2.11
C SER A 79 5.44 8.00 -1.94
N LYS A 80 4.75 9.15 -1.89
CA LYS A 80 3.29 9.20 -1.78
C LYS A 80 2.58 8.65 -3.02
N CYS A 81 3.14 8.91 -4.20
CA CYS A 81 2.68 8.26 -5.43
C CYS A 81 2.76 6.73 -5.34
N LEU A 82 3.88 6.16 -4.87
CA LEU A 82 3.99 4.71 -4.75
C LEU A 82 2.99 4.16 -3.73
N THR A 83 2.81 4.84 -2.59
CA THR A 83 1.84 4.39 -1.59
C THR A 83 0.42 4.36 -2.13
N LEU A 84 0.00 5.38 -2.89
CA LEU A 84 -1.29 5.35 -3.59
C LEU A 84 -1.40 4.18 -4.56
N ALA A 85 -0.34 3.90 -5.31
CA ALA A 85 -0.32 2.76 -6.21
C ALA A 85 -0.59 1.45 -5.45
N LEU A 86 0.13 1.23 -4.34
CA LEU A 86 -0.02 0.02 -3.52
C LEU A 86 -1.43 -0.13 -2.92
N LEU A 87 -2.09 0.97 -2.54
CA LEU A 87 -3.50 0.95 -2.11
C LEU A 87 -4.41 0.38 -3.20
N TYR A 88 -4.23 0.81 -4.45
CA TYR A 88 -5.01 0.28 -5.59
C TYR A 88 -4.54 -1.10 -6.06
N GLN A 89 -3.33 -1.53 -5.73
CA GLN A 89 -2.84 -2.87 -6.05
C GLN A 89 -3.47 -3.92 -5.11
N ASN A 90 -3.42 -3.66 -3.80
CA ASN A 90 -3.93 -4.61 -2.80
C ASN A 90 -5.46 -4.66 -2.81
N GLY A 91 -6.07 -3.48 -3.01
CA GLY A 91 -7.49 -3.29 -3.10
C GLY A 91 -8.22 -3.69 -1.81
N GLU A 92 -8.22 -2.78 -0.85
CA GLU A 92 -8.79 -2.99 0.47
C GLU A 92 -9.69 -1.80 0.86
N TYR A 93 -10.64 -2.07 1.74
CA TYR A 93 -11.62 -1.07 2.21
C TYR A 93 -12.38 -0.44 1.02
N ASN A 94 -12.32 0.89 0.86
CA ASN A 94 -12.94 1.60 -0.26
C ASN A 94 -12.04 1.70 -1.50
N PHE A 95 -10.81 1.18 -1.44
CA PHE A 95 -9.92 1.10 -2.60
C PHE A 95 -10.15 -0.25 -3.25
N SER A 96 -10.99 -0.34 -4.27
CA SER A 96 -11.07 -1.58 -5.05
C SER A 96 -9.76 -1.79 -5.82
N GLN A 97 -9.35 -3.06 -5.98
CA GLN A 97 -8.21 -3.40 -6.84
C GLN A 97 -8.41 -2.76 -8.21
N ASN A 98 -7.42 -1.99 -8.65
CA ASN A 98 -7.51 -1.21 -9.87
C ASN A 98 -6.14 -1.06 -10.51
N ASP A 99 -5.84 -1.97 -11.43
CA ASP A 99 -4.60 -2.00 -12.21
C ASP A 99 -4.29 -0.69 -12.93
N LYS A 100 -5.31 -0.01 -13.46
CA LYS A 100 -5.12 1.27 -14.18
C LYS A 100 -4.63 2.35 -13.22
N LYS A 101 -5.24 2.44 -12.03
CA LYS A 101 -4.83 3.40 -11.00
C LYS A 101 -3.49 3.02 -10.37
N TYR A 102 -3.23 1.74 -10.13
CA TYR A 102 -1.92 1.25 -9.71
C TYR A 102 -0.83 1.72 -10.68
N LEU A 103 -0.97 1.42 -11.98
CA LEU A 103 0.02 1.81 -12.99
C LEU A 103 0.14 3.32 -13.13
N LEU A 104 -0.95 4.08 -13.02
CA LEU A 104 -0.93 5.55 -13.07
C LEU A 104 -0.01 6.13 -11.98
N TYR A 105 -0.24 5.78 -10.73
CA TYR A 105 0.52 6.34 -9.61
C TYR A 105 1.93 5.75 -9.51
N ALA A 106 2.11 4.46 -9.81
CA ALA A 106 3.42 3.84 -9.84
C ALA A 106 4.32 4.48 -10.91
N LYS A 107 3.78 4.75 -12.12
CA LYS A 107 4.53 5.42 -13.19
C LYS A 107 4.98 6.81 -12.77
N LYS A 108 4.08 7.63 -12.21
CA LYS A 108 4.45 8.95 -11.65
C LYS A 108 5.60 8.84 -10.63
N SER A 109 5.54 7.88 -9.71
CA SER A 109 6.61 7.63 -8.75
C SER A 109 7.94 7.23 -9.43
N CYS A 110 7.88 6.34 -10.41
CA CYS A 110 9.05 5.89 -11.17
C CYS A 110 9.65 7.01 -12.05
N ASP A 111 8.82 7.92 -12.56
CA ASP A 111 9.26 9.09 -13.32
C ASP A 111 10.00 10.11 -12.45
N CYS A 112 9.70 10.14 -11.16
CA CYS A 112 10.49 10.81 -10.14
C CYS A 112 11.71 9.98 -9.65
N ASN A 113 12.16 9.00 -10.43
CA ASN A 113 13.30 8.11 -10.14
C ASN A 113 13.19 7.30 -8.84
N PHE A 114 11.97 7.06 -8.34
CA PHE A 114 11.80 6.21 -7.17
C PHE A 114 11.95 4.74 -7.55
N VAL A 115 13.11 4.20 -7.20
CA VAL A 115 13.59 2.87 -7.62
C VAL A 115 12.56 1.78 -7.38
N SER A 116 12.00 1.73 -6.17
CA SER A 116 11.02 0.72 -5.78
C SER A 116 9.80 0.71 -6.71
N ALA A 117 9.33 1.89 -7.13
CA ALA A 117 8.19 2.00 -8.04
C ALA A 117 8.52 1.44 -9.43
N CYS A 118 9.69 1.77 -9.98
CA CYS A 118 10.13 1.22 -11.25
C CYS A 118 10.23 -0.32 -11.20
N SER A 119 10.84 -0.88 -10.14
CA SER A 119 10.93 -2.32 -9.98
C SER A 119 9.56 -2.99 -9.78
N SER A 120 8.62 -2.35 -9.06
CA SER A 120 7.27 -2.89 -8.87
C SER A 120 6.49 -2.96 -10.17
N ILE A 121 6.58 -1.93 -11.03
CA ILE A 121 5.94 -1.95 -12.35
C ILE A 121 6.53 -3.08 -13.21
N ALA A 122 7.85 -3.24 -13.18
CA ALA A 122 8.54 -4.30 -13.92
C ALA A 122 8.05 -5.70 -13.51
N VAL A 123 7.94 -5.96 -12.20
CA VAL A 123 7.40 -7.21 -11.66
C VAL A 123 5.93 -7.40 -12.06
N SER A 124 5.11 -6.35 -12.00
CA SER A 124 3.71 -6.42 -12.39
C SER A 124 3.54 -6.86 -13.85
N TYR A 125 4.29 -6.25 -14.78
CA TYR A 125 4.26 -6.66 -16.18
C TYR A 125 4.86 -8.04 -16.41
N HIS A 126 5.91 -8.41 -15.68
CA HIS A 126 6.49 -9.75 -15.79
C HIS A 126 5.49 -10.83 -15.36
N ILE A 127 4.79 -10.65 -14.25
CA ILE A 127 3.75 -11.59 -13.80
C ILE A 127 2.63 -11.68 -14.84
N LYS A 128 2.20 -10.54 -15.41
CA LYS A 128 1.21 -10.53 -16.49
C LYS A 128 1.67 -11.30 -17.71
N SER A 129 2.95 -11.23 -18.08
CA SER A 129 3.48 -12.00 -19.21
C SER A 129 3.54 -13.50 -18.95
N GLN A 130 3.80 -13.93 -17.70
CA GLN A 130 3.79 -15.35 -17.34
C GLN A 130 2.38 -15.95 -17.38
N ASN A 131 1.35 -15.14 -17.12
CA ASN A 131 -0.05 -15.57 -17.07
C ASN A 131 -0.80 -15.38 -18.40
N GLU A 132 -0.14 -14.87 -19.44
CA GLU A 132 -0.76 -14.57 -20.73
C GLU A 132 -0.53 -15.70 -21.75
N ASN A 133 -1.61 -16.10 -22.41
CA ASN A 133 -1.61 -17.15 -23.43
C ASN A 133 -1.45 -16.59 -24.85
N ASP A 134 -1.94 -15.36 -25.10
CA ASP A 134 -1.72 -14.70 -26.38
C ASP A 134 -0.25 -14.28 -26.52
N LYS A 135 0.43 -14.87 -27.50
CA LYS A 135 1.87 -14.64 -27.73
C LYS A 135 2.21 -13.17 -28.01
N ASN A 136 1.32 -12.44 -28.68
CA ASN A 136 1.56 -11.03 -29.01
C ASN A 136 1.38 -10.15 -27.77
N ILE A 137 0.34 -10.40 -26.97
CA ILE A 137 0.11 -9.68 -25.71
C ILE A 137 1.23 -9.98 -24.71
N LYS A 138 1.61 -11.26 -24.58
CA LYS A 138 2.73 -11.69 -23.74
C LYS A 138 4.02 -10.94 -24.08
N LYS A 139 4.35 -10.85 -25.37
CA LYS A 139 5.54 -10.13 -25.86
C LYS A 139 5.50 -8.64 -25.51
N GLU A 140 4.33 -8.00 -25.57
CA GLU A 140 4.18 -6.61 -25.15
C GLU A 140 4.40 -6.46 -23.63
N TYR A 141 3.85 -7.35 -22.81
CA TYR A 141 4.13 -7.34 -21.37
C TYR A 141 5.61 -7.58 -21.06
N GLU A 142 6.29 -8.49 -21.75
CA GLU A 142 7.73 -8.72 -21.60
C GLU A 142 8.53 -7.47 -21.95
N LYS A 143 8.17 -6.78 -23.04
CA LYS A 143 8.80 -5.52 -23.44
C LYS A 143 8.63 -4.44 -22.36
N GLN A 144 7.43 -4.28 -21.81
CA GLN A 144 7.18 -3.34 -20.71
C GLN A 144 7.98 -3.72 -19.47
N ALA A 145 7.97 -4.99 -19.07
CA ALA A 145 8.71 -5.48 -17.92
C ALA A 145 10.21 -5.18 -18.06
N LYS A 146 10.81 -5.52 -19.20
CA LYS A 146 12.22 -5.27 -19.50
C LYS A 146 12.56 -3.78 -19.41
N TYR A 147 11.74 -2.91 -20.00
CA TYR A 147 11.93 -1.45 -19.92
C TYR A 147 12.00 -0.94 -18.49
N TYR A 148 11.06 -1.33 -17.62
CA TYR A 148 11.06 -0.88 -16.23
C TYR A 148 12.17 -1.53 -15.39
N TYR A 149 12.55 -2.78 -15.69
CA TYR A 149 13.72 -3.40 -15.08
C TYR A 149 15.01 -2.65 -15.45
N GLU A 150 15.19 -2.28 -16.72
CA GLU A 150 16.33 -1.48 -17.17
C GLU A 150 16.38 -0.12 -16.48
N LYS A 151 15.23 0.58 -16.37
CA LYS A 151 15.15 1.85 -15.65
C LYS A 151 15.53 1.69 -14.17
N ALA A 152 14.97 0.71 -13.46
CA ALA A 152 15.31 0.43 -12.07
C ALA A 152 16.79 0.03 -11.90
N CYS A 153 17.35 -0.75 -12.84
CA CYS A 153 18.76 -1.13 -12.85
C CYS A 153 19.67 0.09 -13.00
N LYS A 154 19.37 1.01 -13.93
CA LYS A 154 20.11 2.27 -14.11
C LYS A 154 20.09 3.14 -12.85
N LEU A 155 19.04 3.02 -12.03
CA LEU A 155 18.93 3.70 -10.73
C LEU A 155 19.56 2.90 -9.57
N GLY A 156 20.29 1.82 -9.85
CA GLY A 156 21.06 1.05 -8.86
C GLY A 156 20.34 -0.18 -8.28
N HIS A 157 19.16 -0.55 -8.78
CA HIS A 157 18.46 -1.75 -8.29
C HIS A 157 19.08 -3.04 -8.84
N LYS A 158 19.99 -3.64 -8.07
CA LYS A 158 20.74 -4.85 -8.46
C LYS A 158 19.85 -6.02 -8.88
N LEU A 159 18.75 -6.25 -8.17
CA LEU A 159 17.82 -7.35 -8.51
C LEU A 159 17.20 -7.12 -9.89
N SER A 160 16.82 -5.88 -10.22
CA SER A 160 16.32 -5.56 -11.56
C SER A 160 17.38 -5.79 -12.64
N CYS A 161 18.65 -5.48 -12.38
CA CYS A 161 19.73 -5.78 -13.33
C CYS A 161 19.84 -7.29 -13.62
N ASN A 162 19.67 -8.13 -12.60
CA ASN A 162 19.68 -9.58 -12.77
C ASN A 162 18.46 -10.08 -13.53
N SER A 163 17.28 -9.51 -13.28
CA SER A 163 16.04 -9.87 -13.98
C SER A 163 16.07 -9.61 -15.49
N ILE A 164 16.81 -8.60 -15.95
CA ILE A 164 16.95 -8.30 -17.40
C ILE A 164 17.56 -9.47 -18.17
N LYS A 165 18.44 -10.26 -17.53
CA LYS A 165 19.12 -11.41 -18.18
C LYS A 165 18.16 -12.54 -18.55
N GLY A 166 16.97 -12.56 -17.96
CA GLY A 166 15.92 -13.55 -18.25
C GLY A 166 14.95 -13.16 -19.38
N PHE A 167 15.15 -12.00 -20.01
CA PHE A 167 14.39 -11.51 -21.17
C PHE A 167 15.23 -11.39 -22.44
#